data_AF-A0A392N537-F1
#
_entry.id   AF-A0A392N537-F1
#
_cell.length_a   1.000
_cell.length_b   1.000
_cell.length_c   1.000
_cell.angle_alpha   90.00
_cell.angle_beta   90.00
_cell.angle_gamma   90.00
#
_symmetry.space_group_name_H-M   'P 1'
#
loop_
_entity.id
_entity.type
_entity.pdbx_description
1 polymer ?
#
loop_
_entity_poly.entity_id
_entity_poly.type
_entity_poly.pdbx_seq_one_letter_code
_entity_poly.pdbx_strand_id
1 'polypeptide(L)'
;MECTLQSHPNMVILGEEVAQSKLTLFEISRKISDTVQARAEQDKYHGVILIPEGLIESIPEVYALLKEIHGLLRQGVPAEKISHQLSPWASALFEFLPPFIRRQLLLYPESDDSAQLSQIETEKLLAYLVEVEINKRQKEGT
;
A
#
# COMPACT_ATOMS: atom_id res chain seq x y z
N MET A 1 6.24 13.26 11.87
CA MET A 1 6.63 12.79 13.24
C MET A 1 5.98 13.61 14.37
N GLU A 2 5.80 14.92 14.23
CA GLU A 2 5.25 15.78 15.29
C GLU A 2 3.80 15.44 15.71
N CYS A 3 2.96 14.98 14.77
CA CYS A 3 1.58 14.56 15.07
C CYS A 3 1.51 13.35 16.02
N THR A 4 2.47 12.41 15.97
CA THR A 4 2.45 11.18 16.79
C THR A 4 2.57 11.47 18.29
N LEU A 5 3.41 12.45 18.65
CA LEU A 5 3.69 12.80 20.04
C LEU A 5 2.49 13.45 20.73
N GLN A 6 1.58 14.07 19.98
CA GLN A 6 0.43 14.81 20.53
C GLN A 6 -0.88 14.04 20.45
N SER A 7 -1.01 13.09 19.52
CA SER A 7 -2.29 12.39 19.25
C SER A 7 -2.40 10.98 19.85
N HIS A 8 -1.29 10.44 20.40
CA HIS A 8 -1.23 9.08 20.97
C HIS A 8 -1.98 8.02 20.15
N PRO A 9 -1.66 7.87 18.85
CA PRO A 9 -2.33 6.89 17.99
C PRO A 9 -2.04 5.46 18.47
N ASN A 10 -2.91 4.51 18.10
CA ASN A 10 -2.73 3.11 18.47
C ASN A 10 -1.59 2.45 17.69
N MET A 11 -1.29 2.96 16.50
CA MET A 11 -0.21 2.51 15.64
C MET A 11 0.27 3.64 14.74
N VAL A 12 1.56 3.66 14.44
CA VAL A 12 2.16 4.56 13.44
C VAL A 12 2.99 3.73 12.49
N ILE A 13 2.86 4.00 11.20
CA ILE A 13 3.74 3.46 10.17
C ILE A 13 4.75 4.55 9.82
N LEU A 14 6.04 4.20 9.85
CA LEU A 14 7.12 5.10 9.47
C LEU A 14 7.66 4.65 8.12
N GLY A 15 7.64 5.54 7.13
CA GLY A 15 8.16 5.24 5.79
C GLY A 15 9.64 4.88 5.82
N GLU A 16 10.41 5.53 6.70
CA GLU A 16 11.82 5.24 6.89
C GLU A 16 12.06 3.82 7.40
N GLU A 17 11.25 3.34 8.35
CA GLU A 17 11.31 1.95 8.86
C GLU A 17 10.94 0.96 7.76
N VAL A 18 9.90 1.26 6.98
CA VAL A 18 9.43 0.42 5.87
C VAL A 18 10.52 0.27 4.81
N ALA A 19 11.17 1.37 4.41
CA ALA A 19 12.25 1.35 3.44
C ALA A 19 13.50 0.63 3.98
N GLN A 20 13.89 0.91 5.23
CA GLN A 20 15.08 0.31 5.85
C GLN A 20 14.93 -1.20 6.05
N SER A 21 13.77 -1.64 6.54
CA SER A 21 13.47 -3.05 6.79
C SER A 21 12.94 -3.77 5.55
N LYS A 22 12.80 -3.06 4.43
CA LYS A 22 12.27 -3.58 3.14
C LYS A 22 10.92 -4.27 3.30
N LEU A 23 10.04 -3.69 4.11
CA LEU A 23 8.73 -4.28 4.37
C LEU A 23 7.89 -4.28 3.09
N THR A 24 7.19 -5.38 2.86
CA THR A 24 6.23 -5.58 1.76
C THR A 24 4.85 -5.04 2.14
N LEU A 25 3.98 -4.83 1.15
CA LEU A 25 2.56 -4.49 1.39
C LEU A 25 1.90 -5.52 2.30
N PHE A 26 2.21 -6.79 2.07
CA PHE A 26 1.66 -7.90 2.82
C PHE A 26 2.13 -7.93 4.28
N GLU A 27 3.40 -7.63 4.55
CA GLU A 27 3.91 -7.54 5.91
C GLU A 27 3.31 -6.35 6.66
N ILE A 28 3.13 -5.21 5.98
CA ILE A 28 2.48 -4.03 6.56
C ILE A 28 1.01 -4.36 6.90
N SER A 29 0.26 -4.95 5.97
CA SER A 29 -1.14 -5.33 6.24
C SER A 29 -1.24 -6.34 7.37
N ARG A 30 -0.32 -7.32 7.43
CA ARG A 30 -0.25 -8.29 8.53
C ARG A 30 0.03 -7.60 9.87
N LYS A 31 1.01 -6.69 9.95
CA LYS A 31 1.34 -5.93 11.16
C LYS A 31 0.14 -5.14 11.68
N ILE A 32 -0.65 -4.54 10.77
CA ILE A 32 -1.90 -3.86 11.13
C ILE A 32 -2.93 -4.88 11.65
N SER A 33 -3.16 -5.97 10.94
CA SER A 33 -4.12 -7.02 11.35
C SER A 33 -3.77 -7.63 12.71
N ASP A 34 -2.50 -7.89 12.98
CA ASP A 34 -2.01 -8.38 14.28
C ASP A 34 -2.32 -7.38 15.40
N THR A 35 -2.15 -6.09 15.13
CA THR A 35 -2.49 -5.03 16.09
C THR A 35 -4.00 -4.96 16.33
N VAL A 36 -4.81 -5.11 15.28
CA VAL A 36 -6.29 -5.16 15.40
C VAL A 36 -6.72 -6.36 16.24
N GLN A 37 -6.15 -7.55 15.99
CA GLN A 37 -6.44 -8.78 16.72
C GLN A 37 -6.07 -8.66 18.20
N ALA A 38 -4.85 -8.20 18.51
CA ALA A 38 -4.40 -7.99 19.89
C ALA A 38 -5.27 -6.98 20.67
N ARG A 39 -5.90 -6.02 19.97
CA ARG A 39 -6.87 -5.09 20.56
C ARG A 39 -8.24 -5.73 20.76
N ALA A 40 -8.69 -6.53 19.79
CA ALA A 40 -9.95 -7.27 19.90
C ALA A 40 -9.94 -8.27 21.06
N GLU A 41 -8.80 -8.90 21.36
CA GLU A 41 -8.60 -9.76 22.55
C GLU A 41 -8.76 -9.01 23.87
N GLN A 42 -8.70 -7.67 23.85
CA GLN A 42 -8.93 -6.79 25.00
C GLN A 42 -10.30 -6.09 24.92
N ASP A 43 -11.23 -6.61 24.13
CA ASP A 43 -12.56 -6.03 23.88
C ASP A 43 -12.52 -4.60 23.29
N LYS A 44 -11.45 -4.24 22.57
CA LYS A 44 -11.26 -2.92 21.94
C LYS A 44 -11.40 -3.00 20.42
N TYR A 45 -12.59 -2.72 19.92
CA TYR A 45 -12.93 -2.75 18.48
C TYR A 45 -12.79 -1.40 17.78
N HIS A 46 -11.91 -0.53 18.27
CA HIS A 46 -11.64 0.78 17.69
C HIS A 46 -10.15 1.09 17.77
N GLY A 47 -9.66 1.95 16.87
CA GLY A 47 -8.32 2.47 16.92
C GLY A 47 -8.04 3.49 15.82
N VAL A 48 -6.92 4.19 15.96
CA VAL A 48 -6.42 5.17 15.00
C VAL A 48 -5.00 4.77 14.60
N ILE A 49 -4.76 4.77 13.28
CA ILE A 49 -3.45 4.50 12.68
C ILE A 49 -3.00 5.76 11.95
N LEU A 50 -1.75 6.18 12.16
CA LEU A 50 -1.14 7.23 11.34
C LEU A 50 -0.33 6.62 10.21
N ILE A 51 -0.64 7.04 8.98
CA ILE A 51 -0.02 6.59 7.73
C ILE A 51 0.59 7.83 7.06
N PRO A 52 1.87 7.80 6.64
CA PRO A 52 2.47 8.89 5.89
C PRO A 52 1.94 8.89 4.46
N GLU A 53 1.71 10.07 3.89
CA GLU A 53 1.15 10.27 2.55
C GLU A 53 1.96 9.51 1.47
N GLY A 54 3.28 9.61 1.50
CA GLY A 54 4.20 8.93 0.56
C GLY A 54 4.60 7.51 0.95
N LEU A 55 3.84 6.82 1.81
CA LEU A 55 4.21 5.47 2.28
C LEU A 55 4.46 4.50 1.12
N ILE A 56 3.70 4.64 0.04
CA ILE A 56 3.76 3.71 -1.09
C ILE A 56 5.13 3.69 -1.80
N GLU A 57 5.85 4.81 -1.78
CA GLU A 57 7.21 4.92 -2.31
C GLU A 57 8.26 4.24 -1.42
N SER A 58 7.96 4.15 -0.12
CA SER A 58 8.84 3.49 0.84
C SER A 58 8.79 1.97 0.71
N ILE A 59 7.73 1.42 0.11
CA ILE A 59 7.54 -0.01 -0.09
C ILE A 59 8.31 -0.43 -1.35
N PRO A 60 9.41 -1.22 -1.23
CA PRO A 60 10.31 -1.47 -2.35
C PRO A 60 9.61 -2.11 -3.56
N GLU A 61 8.65 -2.99 -3.30
CA GLU A 61 7.95 -3.71 -4.35
C GLU A 61 7.00 -2.86 -5.16
N VAL A 62 6.28 -1.96 -4.49
CA VAL A 62 5.37 -1.04 -5.18
C VAL A 62 6.18 0.03 -5.92
N TYR A 63 7.28 0.50 -5.34
CA TYR A 63 8.18 1.43 -5.99
C TYR A 63 8.79 0.85 -7.30
N ALA A 64 9.18 -0.42 -7.29
CA ALA A 64 9.66 -1.10 -8.50
C ALA A 64 8.56 -1.20 -9.57
N LEU A 65 7.34 -1.57 -9.19
CA LEU A 65 6.18 -1.60 -10.07
C LEU A 65 5.89 -0.23 -10.69
N LEU A 66 5.88 0.84 -9.88
CA LEU A 66 5.68 2.22 -10.33
C LEU A 66 6.72 2.63 -11.37
N LYS A 67 8.00 2.31 -11.14
CA LYS A 67 9.07 2.58 -12.12
C LYS A 67 8.85 1.88 -13.45
N GLU A 68 8.43 0.62 -13.44
CA GLU A 68 8.12 -0.10 -14.69
C GLU A 68 6.94 0.54 -15.42
N ILE A 69 5.84 0.84 -14.70
CA ILE A 69 4.66 1.49 -15.28
C ILE A 69 5.02 2.85 -15.88
N HIS A 70 5.70 3.72 -15.14
CA HIS A 70 6.09 5.04 -15.64
C HIS A 70 7.07 4.95 -16.82
N GLY A 71 7.97 3.97 -16.79
CA GLY A 71 8.87 3.68 -17.91
C GLY A 71 8.11 3.34 -19.19
N LEU A 72 7.07 2.50 -19.10
CA LEU A 72 6.21 2.13 -20.23
C LEU A 72 5.33 3.30 -20.70
N LEU A 73 4.76 4.06 -19.78
CA LEU A 73 3.97 5.26 -20.11
C LEU A 73 4.81 6.30 -20.87
N ARG A 74 6.05 6.54 -20.45
CA ARG A 74 6.98 7.46 -21.16
C ARG A 74 7.37 6.98 -22.55
N GLN A 75 7.33 5.67 -22.78
CA GLN A 75 7.54 5.08 -24.11
C GLN A 75 6.29 5.18 -25.00
N GLY A 76 5.18 5.74 -24.49
CA GLY A 76 3.92 5.85 -25.21
C GLY A 76 3.10 4.57 -25.24
N VAL A 77 3.39 3.61 -24.36
CA VAL A 77 2.57 2.41 -24.22
C VAL A 77 1.22 2.82 -23.62
N PRO A 78 0.08 2.51 -24.29
CA PRO A 78 -1.23 2.85 -23.76
C PRO A 78 -1.52 2.03 -22.50
N ALA A 79 -2.23 2.63 -21.53
CA ALA A 79 -2.46 2.06 -20.20
C ALA A 79 -3.05 0.64 -20.24
N GLU A 80 -3.87 0.33 -21.24
CA GLU A 80 -4.51 -0.98 -21.43
C GLU A 80 -3.52 -2.09 -21.80
N LYS A 81 -2.33 -1.73 -22.30
CA LYS A 81 -1.28 -2.68 -22.71
C LYS A 81 -0.16 -2.80 -21.68
N ILE A 82 -0.16 -1.97 -20.63
CA ILE A 82 0.93 -1.94 -19.65
C ILE A 82 1.03 -3.27 -18.90
N SER A 83 -0.08 -3.82 -18.42
CA SER A 83 -0.09 -5.08 -17.65
C SER A 83 0.56 -6.26 -18.38
N HIS A 84 0.52 -6.26 -19.73
CA HIS A 84 1.12 -7.27 -20.59
C HIS A 84 2.61 -7.06 -20.88
N GLN A 85 3.15 -5.87 -20.60
CA GLN A 85 4.55 -5.49 -20.82
C GLN A 85 5.35 -5.36 -19.53
N LEU A 86 4.69 -5.47 -18.37
CA LEU A 86 5.34 -5.56 -17.07
C LEU A 86 6.17 -6.84 -16.96
N SER A 87 7.22 -6.80 -16.13
CA SER A 87 7.94 -8.00 -15.71
C SER A 87 6.98 -9.00 -15.05
N PRO A 88 7.28 -10.31 -15.07
CA PRO A 88 6.38 -11.32 -14.49
C PRO A 88 6.02 -11.04 -13.02
N TRP A 89 6.97 -10.51 -12.26
CA TRP A 89 6.76 -10.17 -10.87
C TRP A 89 5.95 -8.88 -10.70
N ALA A 90 6.24 -7.83 -11.48
CA ALA A 90 5.45 -6.60 -11.45
C ALA A 90 4.02 -6.84 -11.91
N SER A 91 3.80 -7.69 -12.93
CA SER A 91 2.49 -8.10 -13.40
C SER A 91 1.71 -8.85 -12.31
N ALA A 92 2.35 -9.78 -11.60
CA ALA A 92 1.71 -10.48 -10.47
C ALA A 92 1.32 -9.53 -9.33
N LEU A 93 2.20 -8.59 -8.96
CA LEU A 93 1.87 -7.57 -7.96
C LEU A 93 0.75 -6.66 -8.45
N PHE A 94 0.80 -6.23 -9.70
CA PHE A 94 -0.23 -5.40 -10.30
C PHE A 94 -1.60 -6.10 -10.24
N GLU A 95 -1.68 -7.38 -10.62
CA GLU A 95 -2.94 -8.16 -10.55
C GLU A 95 -3.43 -8.43 -9.12
N PHE A 96 -2.51 -8.51 -8.15
CA PHE A 96 -2.86 -8.62 -6.74
C PHE A 96 -3.54 -7.34 -6.19
N LEU A 97 -3.19 -6.17 -6.73
CA LEU A 97 -3.75 -4.89 -6.27
C LEU A 97 -5.23 -4.75 -6.65
N PRO A 98 -6.05 -4.14 -5.78
CA PRO A 98 -7.46 -3.94 -6.07
C PRO A 98 -7.66 -2.99 -7.26
N PRO A 99 -8.75 -3.14 -8.04
CA PRO A 99 -8.95 -2.39 -9.28
C PRO A 99 -8.89 -0.86 -9.15
N PHE A 100 -9.26 -0.30 -7.98
CA PHE A 100 -9.19 1.14 -7.76
C PHE A 100 -7.74 1.65 -7.68
N ILE A 101 -6.84 0.90 -7.05
CA ILE A 101 -5.41 1.23 -7.03
C ILE A 101 -4.79 1.05 -8.40
N ARG A 102 -5.10 -0.06 -9.10
CA ARG A 102 -4.59 -0.28 -10.46
C ARG A 102 -4.88 0.89 -11.39
N ARG A 103 -6.09 1.46 -11.31
CA ARG A 103 -6.46 2.65 -12.08
C ARG A 103 -5.62 3.88 -11.69
N GLN A 104 -5.40 4.12 -10.40
CA GLN A 104 -4.58 5.24 -9.92
C GLN A 104 -3.11 5.11 -10.38
N LEU A 105 -2.55 3.91 -10.37
CA LEU A 105 -1.19 3.64 -10.86
C LEU A 105 -1.02 3.87 -12.36
N LEU A 106 -2.08 3.66 -13.15
CA LEU A 106 -2.06 3.82 -14.62
C LEU A 106 -2.30 5.26 -15.08
N LEU A 107 -2.63 6.19 -14.19
CA LEU A 107 -2.78 7.59 -14.55
C LEU A 107 -1.42 8.14 -15.01
N TYR A 108 -1.41 9.03 -16.00
CA TYR A 108 -0.18 9.65 -16.47
C TYR A 108 0.18 10.84 -15.56
N PRO A 109 1.44 11.00 -15.13
CA PRO A 109 1.83 12.17 -14.36
C PRO A 109 1.78 13.41 -15.26
N GLU A 110 0.89 14.36 -14.95
CA GLU A 110 0.73 15.59 -15.76
C GLU A 110 1.89 16.59 -15.61
N SER A 111 2.78 16.41 -14.63
CA SER A 111 3.86 17.37 -14.35
C SER A 111 5.12 16.75 -13.72
N ASP A 112 5.00 16.10 -12.56
CA ASP A 112 6.08 15.44 -11.82
C ASP A 112 5.61 14.06 -11.30
N ASP A 113 6.50 13.07 -11.30
CA ASP A 113 6.24 11.73 -10.76
C ASP A 113 5.79 11.80 -9.29
N SER A 114 6.34 12.74 -8.52
CA SER A 114 6.00 12.94 -7.11
C SER A 114 4.53 13.35 -6.88
N ALA A 115 3.98 14.19 -7.76
CA ALA A 115 2.61 14.70 -7.64
C ALA A 115 1.55 13.62 -7.88
N GLN A 116 1.86 12.59 -8.67
CA GLN A 116 0.98 11.44 -8.87
C GLN A 116 0.92 10.55 -7.63
N LEU A 117 2.04 10.41 -6.91
CA LEU A 117 2.15 9.49 -5.78
C LEU A 117 1.30 9.95 -4.60
N SER A 118 1.19 11.27 -4.40
CA SER A 118 0.23 11.89 -3.48
C SER A 118 -1.25 11.59 -3.79
N GLN A 119 -1.58 11.21 -5.03
CA GLN A 119 -2.96 10.87 -5.40
C GLN A 119 -3.32 9.40 -5.13
N ILE A 120 -2.32 8.56 -4.82
CA ILE A 120 -2.58 7.16 -4.54
C ILE A 120 -3.14 7.04 -3.13
N GLU A 121 -4.38 6.54 -3.06
CA GLU A 121 -5.14 6.36 -1.82
C GLU A 121 -4.60 5.15 -1.03
N THR A 122 -3.39 5.30 -0.51
CA THR A 122 -2.63 4.26 0.21
C THR A 122 -3.38 3.77 1.44
N GLU A 123 -4.12 4.66 2.11
CA GLU A 123 -4.97 4.34 3.24
C GLU A 123 -6.11 3.38 2.85
N LYS A 124 -6.71 3.55 1.66
CA LYS A 124 -7.75 2.64 1.17
C LYS A 124 -7.16 1.30 0.72
N LEU A 125 -5.98 1.31 0.13
CA LEU A 125 -5.25 0.08 -0.19
C LEU A 125 -5.01 -0.75 1.07
N LEU A 126 -4.42 -0.13 2.10
CA LEU A 126 -4.12 -0.81 3.35
C LEU A 126 -5.39 -1.30 4.06
N ALA A 127 -6.45 -0.47 4.10
CA ALA A 127 -7.73 -0.88 4.66
C ALA A 127 -8.31 -2.12 3.96
N TYR A 128 -8.28 -2.14 2.62
CA TYR A 128 -8.72 -3.29 1.83
C TYR A 128 -7.89 -4.55 2.12
N LEU A 129 -6.56 -4.44 2.15
CA LEU A 129 -5.67 -5.58 2.41
C LEU A 129 -5.84 -6.13 3.83
N VAL A 130 -6.03 -5.25 4.81
CA VAL A 130 -6.33 -5.63 6.20
C VAL A 130 -7.67 -6.34 6.29
N GLU A 131 -8.71 -5.85 5.61
CA GLU A 131 -10.01 -6.51 5.54
C GLU A 131 -9.88 -7.92 4.94
N VAL A 132 -9.16 -8.07 3.82
CA VAL A 132 -8.91 -9.38 3.19
C VAL A 132 -8.19 -10.33 4.15
N GLU A 133 -7.15 -9.85 4.83
CA GLU A 133 -6.37 -10.64 5.79
C GLU A 133 -7.20 -11.05 7.01
N ILE A 134 -7.99 -10.15 7.60
CA ILE A 134 -8.87 -10.47 8.74
C ILE A 134 -9.94 -11.48 8.32
N ASN A 135 -10.58 -11.30 7.16
CA ASN A 135 -11.57 -12.24 6.64
C ASN A 135 -10.97 -13.62 6.36
N LYS A 136 -9.71 -13.67 5.94
CA LYS A 136 -8.97 -14.93 5.77
C LYS A 136 -8.78 -15.64 7.12
N ARG A 137 -8.28 -14.93 8.14
CA ARG A 137 -8.10 -15.47 9.50
C ARG A 137 -9.40 -16.01 10.09
N GLN A 138 -10.50 -15.25 9.95
CA GLN A 138 -11.83 -15.70 10.39
C GLN A 138 -12.27 -17.01 9.72
N LYS A 139 -11.99 -17.20 8.43
CA LYS A 139 -12.30 -18.45 7.71
C LYS A 139 -11.41 -19.61 8.16
N GLU A 140 -10.16 -19.32 8.51
CA GLU A 140 -9.18 -20.29 8.99
C GLU A 140 -9.35 -20.61 10.48
N GLY A 141 -10.16 -19.83 11.21
CA GLY A 141 -10.40 -19.99 12.65
C GLY A 141 -9.27 -19.46 13.53
N THR A 142 -8.49 -18.51 13.02
CA THR A 142 -7.32 -17.89 13.67
C THR A 142 -7.52 -16.41 13.98
#